data_AF-A0A6P5NBX0-F1
#
_entry.id   AF-A0A6P5NBX0-F1
#
_cell.length_a   1.000
_cell.length_b   1.000
_cell.length_c   1.000
_cell.angle_alpha   90.00
_cell.angle_beta   90.00
_cell.angle_gamma   90.00
#
_symmetry.space_group_name_H-M   'P 1'
#
loop_
_entity.id
_entity.type
_entity.pdbx_description
1 polymer ?
#
loop_
_entity_poly.entity_id
_entity_poly.type
_entity_poly.pdbx_seq_one_letter_code
_entity_poly.pdbx_strand_id
1 'polypeptide(L)'
;MYICLGGCKNGFKSGCRPLIGLDGAFLKTQIGGQILSAVAQDANHHIYVAAWAIVNIENKENWKWFLELLHEDLGDYKANGSCFISDMQKGLIVAVEEVMPQVHHRFCVWHLWQNFNKQWKDLELRRLLWDAARSTTFQDFIGNMDKIKRVNEEAWTYLNKWPRHSWTKSQFSHMPKLDNICNNAREVFNTRIKEARSKPIITLLEEVRMLVMRSIAKNKIKLNNHVGKLPPVIQSRLEKVRKESKNWVPIWTGDEAYEKFEVHGQPTNMVIDLGKRLCTCQFWMLTGIPCVHACAALARVNRRPDDFCHPLVTMESYRKTYEHYINPLPGQSMWEKSAYSQPQAPNIKRKPGKLTTKRRKNADEGTSVHKKAKHTVTLKRQLKPFTCKYCGVKGHTKRGCKQKRADELAAALAAAVATVAASKAKASASGSTPATEPSNIVTPGPPAADIPPLVSAPQAEEVELSQPSYGGTQDEAPPPTTTRPPKLPTKRRTPQQPVTTSVDPMQGVSAATSSRLERFMKFVPTPQFKAPRKKNP
;
A
#
# COMPACT_ATOMS: atom_id res chain seq x y z
N MET A 1 3.97 -19.16 8.65
CA MET A 1 2.77 -20.03 8.49
C MET A 1 1.90 -19.42 7.41
N TYR A 2 1.59 -20.18 6.35
CA TYR A 2 0.81 -19.75 5.19
C TYR A 2 -0.55 -20.44 5.20
N ILE A 3 -1.60 -19.76 4.72
CA ILE A 3 -2.97 -20.24 4.69
C ILE A 3 -3.61 -19.82 3.36
N CYS A 4 -3.82 -20.80 2.48
CA CYS A 4 -4.81 -20.74 1.42
C CYS A 4 -5.78 -21.92 1.63
N LEU A 5 -7.07 -21.67 1.52
CA LEU A 5 -8.10 -22.69 1.75
C LEU A 5 -8.66 -23.11 0.39
N GLY A 6 -8.93 -24.41 0.19
CA GLY A 6 -9.43 -24.92 -1.09
C GLY A 6 -10.62 -24.14 -1.66
N GLY A 7 -11.58 -23.76 -0.80
CA GLY A 7 -12.70 -22.90 -1.20
C GLY A 7 -12.31 -21.50 -1.69
N CYS A 8 -11.25 -20.90 -1.13
CA CYS A 8 -10.69 -19.61 -1.57
C CYS A 8 -9.89 -19.75 -2.86
N LYS A 9 -9.04 -20.79 -2.94
CA LYS A 9 -8.22 -21.14 -4.12
C LYS A 9 -9.11 -21.35 -5.33
N ASN A 10 -10.11 -22.23 -5.20
CA ASN A 10 -10.98 -22.62 -6.31
C ASN A 10 -11.94 -21.48 -6.68
N GLY A 11 -12.57 -20.81 -5.71
CA GLY A 11 -13.44 -19.66 -5.98
C GLY A 11 -12.68 -18.46 -6.57
N PHE A 12 -11.38 -18.30 -6.31
CA PHE A 12 -10.55 -17.36 -7.07
C PHE A 12 -10.43 -17.78 -8.54
N LYS A 13 -9.93 -19.00 -8.81
CA LYS A 13 -9.69 -19.50 -10.18
C LYS A 13 -10.95 -19.58 -11.04
N SER A 14 -12.09 -19.99 -10.47
CA SER A 14 -13.32 -20.25 -11.23
C SER A 14 -14.03 -19.00 -11.73
N GLY A 15 -13.79 -17.81 -11.16
CA GLY A 15 -14.50 -16.59 -11.61
C GLY A 15 -14.16 -15.27 -10.92
N CYS A 16 -13.19 -15.22 -10.00
CA CYS A 16 -12.74 -13.94 -9.45
C CYS A 16 -11.88 -13.19 -10.48
N ARG A 17 -11.80 -11.86 -10.39
CA ARG A 17 -10.94 -11.11 -11.34
C ARG A 17 -9.47 -11.22 -10.96
N PRO A 18 -8.56 -11.50 -11.92
CA PRO A 18 -7.15 -11.80 -11.65
C PRO A 18 -6.31 -10.52 -11.42
N LEU A 19 -6.76 -9.64 -10.52
CA LEU A 19 -5.96 -8.55 -9.96
C LEU A 19 -5.86 -8.74 -8.44
N ILE A 20 -4.69 -9.14 -7.97
CA ILE A 20 -4.45 -9.50 -6.56
C ILE A 20 -3.81 -8.32 -5.83
N GLY A 21 -4.52 -7.78 -4.85
CA GLY A 21 -3.99 -6.79 -3.91
C GLY A 21 -3.12 -7.44 -2.85
N LEU A 22 -1.82 -7.11 -2.83
CA LEU A 22 -0.85 -7.58 -1.84
C LEU A 22 -0.64 -6.53 -0.75
N ASP A 23 -0.62 -6.98 0.52
CA ASP A 23 -0.28 -6.10 1.65
C ASP A 23 0.20 -6.82 2.91
N GLY A 24 1.11 -6.16 3.65
CA GLY A 24 1.61 -6.57 4.96
C GLY A 24 1.13 -5.65 6.09
N ALA A 25 0.57 -6.23 7.15
CA ALA A 25 -0.02 -5.47 8.26
C ALA A 25 0.47 -5.93 9.64
N PHE A 26 1.02 -4.99 10.43
CA PHE A 26 1.54 -5.28 11.77
C PHE A 26 0.52 -5.95 12.69
N LEU A 27 0.96 -7.01 13.37
CA LEU A 27 0.28 -7.55 14.53
C LEU A 27 0.49 -6.61 15.74
N LYS A 28 -0.46 -6.63 16.67
CA LYS A 28 -0.50 -5.78 17.86
C LYS A 28 -0.21 -6.56 19.15
N THR A 29 0.21 -7.81 19.04
CA THR A 29 0.65 -8.66 20.15
C THR A 29 2.06 -8.29 20.60
N GLN A 30 2.46 -8.72 21.81
CA GLN A 30 3.83 -8.52 22.30
C GLN A 30 4.90 -9.30 21.51
N ILE A 31 4.50 -10.38 20.83
CA ILE A 31 5.35 -11.19 19.93
C ILE A 31 5.83 -10.36 18.73
N GLY A 32 5.04 -9.38 18.28
CA GLY A 32 5.25 -8.72 17.01
C GLY A 32 4.79 -9.59 15.84
N GLY A 33 5.54 -9.57 14.73
CA GLY A 33 5.11 -10.19 13.47
C GLY A 33 4.18 -9.31 12.63
N GLN A 34 3.92 -9.78 11.42
CA GLN A 34 3.02 -9.18 10.42
C GLN A 34 2.14 -10.27 9.81
N ILE A 35 0.92 -9.89 9.43
CA ILE A 35 0.10 -10.71 8.52
C ILE A 35 0.28 -10.18 7.09
N LEU A 36 0.72 -11.03 6.18
CA LEU A 36 0.72 -10.80 4.74
C LEU A 36 -0.61 -11.29 4.17
N SER A 37 -1.11 -10.66 3.12
CA SER A 37 -2.43 -10.99 2.55
C SER A 37 -2.51 -10.76 1.04
N ALA A 38 -3.27 -11.63 0.37
CA ALA A 38 -3.61 -11.57 -1.05
C ALA A 38 -5.14 -11.41 -1.19
N VAL A 39 -5.58 -10.25 -1.66
CA VAL A 39 -7.00 -9.84 -1.70
C VAL A 39 -7.38 -9.33 -3.10
N ALA A 40 -8.23 -10.09 -3.80
CA ALA A 40 -8.77 -9.77 -5.11
C ALA A 40 -10.16 -9.10 -5.02
N GLN A 41 -10.85 -8.95 -6.15
CA GLN A 41 -12.26 -8.52 -6.20
C GLN A 41 -13.13 -9.41 -7.09
N ASP A 42 -14.33 -9.73 -6.61
CA ASP A 42 -15.34 -10.45 -7.38
C ASP A 42 -15.87 -9.63 -8.57
N ALA A 43 -16.68 -10.26 -9.42
CA ALA A 43 -17.35 -9.62 -10.55
C ALA A 43 -18.26 -8.42 -10.15
N ASN A 44 -18.68 -8.31 -8.89
CA ASN A 44 -19.51 -7.22 -8.35
C ASN A 44 -18.69 -6.18 -7.53
N HIS A 45 -17.37 -6.16 -7.67
CA HIS A 45 -16.46 -5.26 -6.93
C HIS A 45 -16.42 -5.46 -5.39
N HIS A 46 -16.97 -6.53 -4.81
CA HIS A 46 -16.68 -6.84 -3.40
C HIS A 46 -15.25 -7.39 -3.27
N ILE A 47 -14.66 -7.29 -2.08
CA ILE A 47 -13.36 -7.92 -1.79
C ILE A 47 -13.50 -9.45 -1.70
N TYR A 48 -12.49 -10.16 -2.21
CA TYR A 48 -12.34 -11.61 -2.10
C TYR A 48 -10.94 -11.90 -1.54
N VAL A 49 -10.84 -12.71 -0.47
CA VAL A 49 -9.55 -13.01 0.17
C VAL A 49 -9.09 -14.38 -0.31
N ALA A 50 -7.98 -14.44 -1.05
CA ALA A 50 -7.45 -15.68 -1.60
C ALA A 50 -6.58 -16.43 -0.57
N ALA A 51 -5.58 -15.75 -0.01
CA ALA A 51 -4.63 -16.32 0.94
C ALA A 51 -4.10 -15.27 1.93
N TRP A 52 -3.54 -15.74 3.05
CA TRP A 52 -2.83 -14.92 4.04
C TRP A 52 -1.74 -15.72 4.74
N ALA A 53 -0.74 -15.03 5.30
CA ALA A 53 0.34 -15.68 6.04
C ALA A 53 0.79 -14.86 7.25
N ILE A 54 1.28 -15.54 8.29
CA ILE A 54 1.91 -14.92 9.46
C ILE A 54 3.42 -15.09 9.34
N VAL A 55 4.12 -13.95 9.35
CA VAL A 55 5.58 -13.82 9.22
C VAL A 55 6.17 -13.01 10.38
N ASN A 56 7.46 -13.16 10.64
CA ASN A 56 8.15 -12.48 11.74
C ASN A 56 8.44 -11.00 11.44
N ILE A 57 8.78 -10.68 10.18
CA ILE A 57 9.16 -9.35 9.67
C ILE A 57 8.72 -9.26 8.21
N GLU A 58 8.21 -8.11 7.78
CA GLU A 58 8.05 -7.80 6.35
C GLU A 58 9.41 -7.46 5.72
N ASN A 59 10.03 -8.46 5.08
CA ASN A 59 11.27 -8.34 4.32
C ASN A 59 11.11 -9.03 2.94
N LYS A 60 12.14 -8.95 2.09
CA LYS A 60 12.15 -9.58 0.76
C LYS A 60 11.91 -11.10 0.84
N GLU A 61 12.62 -11.79 1.73
CA GLU A 61 12.55 -13.26 1.87
C GLU A 61 11.14 -13.75 2.22
N ASN A 62 10.51 -13.17 3.25
CA ASN A 62 9.16 -13.54 3.66
C ASN A 62 8.10 -13.17 2.60
N TRP A 63 8.34 -12.13 1.80
CA TRP A 63 7.48 -11.83 0.65
C TRP A 63 7.69 -12.84 -0.48
N LYS A 64 8.93 -13.20 -0.80
CA LYS A 64 9.27 -14.21 -1.81
C LYS A 64 8.63 -15.56 -1.47
N TRP A 65 8.87 -16.06 -0.26
CA TRP A 65 8.24 -17.29 0.28
C TRP A 65 6.70 -17.24 0.25
N PHE A 66 6.09 -16.08 0.55
CA PHE A 66 4.63 -15.93 0.45
C PHE A 66 4.14 -15.97 -1.01
N LEU A 67 4.91 -15.40 -1.94
CA LEU A 67 4.57 -15.33 -3.35
C LEU A 67 4.81 -16.65 -4.09
N GLU A 68 5.82 -17.42 -3.70
CA GLU A 68 6.10 -18.76 -4.22
C GLU A 68 4.92 -19.70 -3.91
N LEU A 69 4.51 -19.78 -2.64
CA LEU A 69 3.32 -20.56 -2.23
C LEU A 69 2.02 -20.04 -2.86
N LEU A 70 1.87 -18.72 -3.01
CA LEU A 70 0.71 -18.14 -3.68
C LEU A 70 0.67 -18.48 -5.18
N HIS A 71 1.83 -18.53 -5.84
CA HIS A 71 1.93 -18.90 -7.25
C HIS A 71 1.67 -20.40 -7.46
N GLU A 72 2.21 -21.27 -6.59
CA GLU A 72 1.89 -22.71 -6.56
C GLU A 72 0.38 -22.95 -6.40
N ASP A 73 -0.26 -22.26 -5.44
CA ASP A 73 -1.70 -22.39 -5.23
C ASP A 73 -2.53 -21.85 -6.41
N LEU A 74 -2.22 -20.64 -6.89
CA LEU A 74 -3.04 -19.99 -7.91
C LEU A 74 -2.74 -20.51 -9.33
N GLY A 75 -1.58 -21.12 -9.55
CA GLY A 75 -1.10 -21.59 -10.86
C GLY A 75 -0.51 -20.47 -11.71
N ASP A 76 0.00 -20.82 -12.89
CA ASP A 76 0.77 -19.92 -13.77
C ASP A 76 0.12 -18.54 -13.93
N TYR A 77 0.86 -17.50 -13.57
CA TYR A 77 0.40 -16.12 -13.67
C TYR A 77 0.16 -15.67 -15.12
N LYS A 78 0.84 -16.26 -16.12
CA LYS A 78 0.69 -15.89 -17.53
C LYS A 78 -0.63 -16.42 -18.10
N ALA A 79 -0.84 -17.73 -18.05
CA ALA A 79 -2.07 -18.38 -18.52
C ALA A 79 -3.33 -17.85 -17.83
N ASN A 80 -3.26 -17.53 -16.53
CA ASN A 80 -4.38 -16.97 -15.77
C ASN A 80 -4.58 -15.44 -15.97
N GLY A 81 -3.70 -14.76 -16.71
CA GLY A 81 -3.75 -13.30 -16.90
C GLY A 81 -3.57 -12.50 -15.59
N SER A 82 -2.87 -13.09 -14.61
CA SER A 82 -2.71 -12.55 -13.26
C SER A 82 -1.91 -11.25 -13.26
N CYS A 83 -2.46 -10.26 -12.57
CA CYS A 83 -1.82 -8.98 -12.28
C CYS A 83 -1.80 -8.75 -10.77
N PHE A 84 -0.84 -7.98 -10.28
CA PHE A 84 -0.72 -7.64 -8.86
C PHE A 84 -0.86 -6.14 -8.63
N ILE A 85 -1.32 -5.74 -7.44
CA ILE A 85 -1.25 -4.34 -7.00
C ILE A 85 -0.77 -4.27 -5.54
N SER A 86 0.21 -3.42 -5.24
CA SER A 86 0.76 -3.30 -3.88
C SER A 86 1.22 -1.89 -3.52
N ASP A 87 1.58 -1.72 -2.25
CA ASP A 87 2.34 -0.57 -1.80
C ASP A 87 3.77 -0.58 -2.39
N MET A 88 4.39 0.60 -2.50
CA MET A 88 5.74 0.78 -3.08
C MET A 88 6.86 0.40 -2.09
N GLN A 89 6.77 -0.78 -1.48
CA GLN A 89 7.82 -1.29 -0.60
C GLN A 89 8.91 -1.98 -1.42
N LYS A 90 10.18 -1.54 -1.27
CA LYS A 90 11.32 -2.09 -2.04
C LYS A 90 11.42 -3.62 -1.97
N GLY A 91 11.26 -4.19 -0.77
CA GLY A 91 11.37 -5.65 -0.58
C GLY A 91 10.24 -6.45 -1.26
N LEU A 92 9.06 -5.85 -1.43
CA LEU A 92 7.93 -6.49 -2.11
C LEU A 92 8.04 -6.40 -3.63
N ILE A 93 8.44 -5.25 -4.18
CA ILE A 93 8.62 -5.08 -5.63
C ILE A 93 9.63 -6.12 -6.15
N VAL A 94 10.81 -6.20 -5.52
CA VAL A 94 11.87 -7.16 -5.90
C VAL A 94 11.43 -8.62 -5.68
N ALA A 95 10.58 -8.91 -4.69
CA ALA A 95 10.06 -10.27 -4.49
C ALA A 95 9.02 -10.67 -5.56
N VAL A 96 8.20 -9.74 -6.06
CA VAL A 96 7.30 -9.99 -7.20
C VAL A 96 8.10 -10.20 -8.48
N GLU A 97 9.12 -9.38 -8.70
CA GLU A 97 10.03 -9.46 -9.85
C GLU A 97 10.84 -10.77 -9.88
N GLU A 98 11.31 -11.27 -8.74
CA GLU A 98 12.04 -12.56 -8.69
C GLU A 98 11.16 -13.80 -8.86
N VAL A 99 9.91 -13.79 -8.38
CA VAL A 99 9.03 -14.97 -8.46
C VAL A 99 8.23 -14.98 -9.77
N MET A 100 7.90 -13.81 -10.32
CA MET A 100 7.04 -13.66 -11.50
C MET A 100 7.53 -12.50 -12.41
N PRO A 101 8.73 -12.60 -13.02
CA PRO A 101 9.41 -11.47 -13.67
C PRO A 101 8.67 -10.78 -14.82
N GLN A 102 7.71 -11.47 -15.46
CA GLN A 102 6.91 -10.91 -16.55
C GLN A 102 5.48 -10.50 -16.10
N VAL A 103 5.20 -10.44 -14.80
CA VAL A 103 3.87 -10.11 -14.29
C VAL A 103 3.60 -8.61 -14.28
N HIS A 104 2.39 -8.21 -14.63
CA HIS A 104 1.98 -6.81 -14.56
C HIS A 104 1.75 -6.38 -13.09
N HIS A 105 2.81 -5.86 -12.47
CA HIS A 105 2.76 -5.32 -11.11
C HIS A 105 2.41 -3.83 -11.11
N ARG A 106 1.28 -3.50 -10.48
CA ARG A 106 0.81 -2.12 -10.29
C ARG A 106 1.25 -1.58 -8.92
N PHE A 107 1.74 -0.35 -8.91
CA PHE A 107 1.97 0.42 -7.69
C PHE A 107 0.67 1.13 -7.29
N CYS A 108 0.30 1.02 -6.01
CA CYS A 108 -0.81 1.74 -5.43
C CYS A 108 -0.51 3.25 -5.46
N VAL A 109 -1.17 3.98 -6.37
CA VAL A 109 -0.91 5.40 -6.69
C VAL A 109 -1.04 6.30 -5.47
N TRP A 110 -1.85 5.93 -4.48
CA TRP A 110 -1.92 6.64 -3.20
C TRP A 110 -0.58 6.66 -2.44
N HIS A 111 0.25 5.62 -2.55
CA HIS A 111 1.60 5.59 -1.96
C HIS A 111 2.63 6.29 -2.82
N LEU A 112 2.48 6.28 -4.15
CA LEU A 112 3.27 7.14 -5.06
C LEU A 112 3.05 8.61 -4.69
N TRP A 113 1.78 9.03 -4.62
CA TRP A 113 1.36 10.36 -4.16
C TRP A 113 1.83 10.67 -2.73
N GLN A 114 1.77 9.73 -1.78
CA GLN A 114 2.31 9.96 -0.44
C GLN A 114 3.84 10.05 -0.38
N ASN A 115 4.57 9.43 -1.29
CA ASN A 115 6.02 9.58 -1.37
C ASN A 115 6.38 10.92 -2.02
N PHE A 116 5.71 11.26 -3.12
CA PHE A 116 5.78 12.55 -3.81
C PHE A 116 5.49 13.74 -2.86
N ASN A 117 4.41 13.69 -2.08
CA ASN A 117 4.03 14.74 -1.12
C ASN A 117 5.04 15.00 0.00
N LYS A 118 6.01 14.09 0.23
CA LYS A 118 7.11 14.33 1.19
C LYS A 118 8.15 15.30 0.64
N GLN A 119 8.27 15.37 -0.68
CA GLN A 119 9.20 16.23 -1.42
C GLN A 119 8.45 17.49 -1.91
N TRP A 120 7.43 17.34 -2.75
CA TRP A 120 6.64 18.45 -3.29
C TRP A 120 5.30 18.60 -2.56
N LYS A 121 5.14 19.70 -1.82
CA LYS A 121 3.92 19.98 -1.04
C LYS A 121 2.85 20.77 -1.80
N ASP A 122 3.13 21.18 -3.03
CA ASP A 122 2.23 21.94 -3.89
C ASP A 122 0.87 21.22 -4.12
N LEU A 123 -0.18 21.96 -4.49
CA LEU A 123 -1.53 21.44 -4.72
C LEU A 123 -1.82 21.12 -6.20
N GLU A 124 -1.17 21.79 -7.14
CA GLU A 124 -1.35 21.55 -8.58
C GLU A 124 -0.61 20.27 -9.01
N LEU A 125 0.67 20.12 -8.65
CA LEU A 125 1.45 18.90 -8.84
C LEU A 125 0.74 17.66 -8.26
N ARG A 126 0.08 17.81 -7.10
CA ARG A 126 -0.76 16.76 -6.49
C ARG A 126 -1.94 16.36 -7.37
N ARG A 127 -2.59 17.30 -8.07
CA ARG A 127 -3.71 17.04 -8.98
C ARG A 127 -3.20 16.38 -10.26
N LEU A 128 -2.20 16.98 -10.91
CA LEU A 128 -1.61 16.49 -12.14
C LEU A 128 -1.08 15.04 -12.02
N LEU A 129 -0.50 14.66 -10.88
CA LEU A 129 -0.13 13.26 -10.59
C LEU A 129 -1.35 12.33 -10.62
N TRP A 130 -2.46 12.69 -9.97
CA TRP A 130 -3.69 11.90 -10.02
C TRP A 130 -4.31 11.86 -11.42
N ASP A 131 -4.21 12.95 -12.19
CA ASP A 131 -4.76 13.03 -13.54
C ASP A 131 -3.94 12.16 -14.50
N ALA A 132 -2.61 12.26 -14.49
CA ALA A 132 -1.71 11.36 -15.24
C ALA A 132 -1.90 9.87 -14.87
N ALA A 133 -2.09 9.57 -13.58
CA ALA A 133 -2.39 8.20 -13.14
C ALA A 133 -3.77 7.70 -13.60
N ARG A 134 -4.73 8.60 -13.83
CA ARG A 134 -6.10 8.29 -14.29
C ARG A 134 -6.24 8.29 -15.81
N SER A 135 -5.37 8.98 -16.55
CA SER A 135 -5.32 9.01 -18.01
C SER A 135 -5.46 7.60 -18.58
N THR A 136 -6.46 7.41 -19.46
CA THR A 136 -6.74 6.09 -20.09
C THR A 136 -6.19 6.00 -21.51
N THR A 137 -5.99 7.12 -22.20
CA THR A 137 -5.14 7.17 -23.40
C THR A 137 -3.68 7.49 -23.03
N PHE A 138 -2.74 7.14 -23.90
CA PHE A 138 -1.33 7.48 -23.69
C PHE A 138 -1.07 8.98 -23.94
N GLN A 139 -1.83 9.58 -24.85
CA GLN A 139 -1.84 11.00 -25.16
C GLN A 139 -2.24 11.84 -23.94
N ASP A 140 -3.33 11.47 -23.23
CA ASP A 140 -3.72 12.09 -21.96
C ASP A 140 -2.66 11.92 -20.87
N PHE A 141 -1.88 10.84 -20.90
CA PHE A 141 -0.81 10.61 -19.93
C PHE A 141 0.38 11.55 -20.20
N ILE A 142 0.87 11.59 -21.44
CA ILE A 142 1.97 12.48 -21.84
C ILE A 142 1.58 13.95 -21.64
N GLY A 143 0.41 14.37 -22.12
CA GLY A 143 -0.06 15.75 -21.93
C GLY A 143 -0.28 16.16 -20.46
N ASN A 144 -0.44 15.21 -19.53
CA ASN A 144 -0.45 15.49 -18.09
C ASN A 144 0.97 15.47 -17.49
N MET A 145 1.88 14.60 -17.97
CA MET A 145 3.30 14.63 -17.59
C MET A 145 3.97 15.92 -18.06
N ASP A 146 3.66 16.45 -19.24
CA ASP A 146 4.23 17.70 -19.75
C ASP A 146 3.81 18.91 -18.91
N LYS A 147 2.58 18.91 -18.37
CA LYS A 147 2.14 19.93 -17.39
C LYS A 147 2.96 19.83 -16.11
N ILE A 148 3.21 18.61 -15.60
CA ILE A 148 4.08 18.40 -14.44
C ILE A 148 5.49 18.93 -14.74
N LYS A 149 6.05 18.66 -15.93
CA LYS A 149 7.38 19.16 -16.31
C LYS A 149 7.46 20.68 -16.34
N ARG A 150 6.44 21.35 -16.89
CA ARG A 150 6.35 22.83 -16.94
C ARG A 150 6.25 23.46 -15.54
N VAL A 151 5.58 22.80 -14.59
CA VAL A 151 5.45 23.29 -13.20
C VAL A 151 6.69 22.96 -12.36
N ASN A 152 7.27 21.76 -12.51
CA ASN A 152 8.49 21.34 -11.82
C ASN A 152 9.17 20.12 -12.49
N GLU A 153 10.36 20.31 -13.06
CA GLU A 153 11.09 19.25 -13.77
C GLU A 153 11.66 18.15 -12.85
N GLU A 154 11.99 18.45 -11.58
CA GLU A 154 12.42 17.42 -10.62
C GLU A 154 11.26 16.45 -10.30
N ALA A 155 10.05 16.99 -10.13
CA ALA A 155 8.83 16.24 -9.89
C ALA A 155 8.45 15.36 -11.09
N TRP A 156 8.63 15.88 -12.31
CA TRP A 156 8.50 15.08 -13.54
C TRP A 156 9.53 13.96 -13.57
N THR A 157 10.81 14.26 -13.30
CA THR A 157 11.92 13.29 -13.30
C THR A 157 11.67 12.17 -12.29
N TYR A 158 11.18 12.51 -11.10
CA TYR A 158 10.80 11.53 -10.08
C TYR A 158 9.68 10.58 -10.52
N LEU A 159 8.69 11.08 -11.26
CA LEU A 159 7.58 10.25 -11.76
C LEU A 159 7.98 9.43 -12.99
N ASN A 160 8.75 10.01 -13.91
CA ASN A 160 9.25 9.34 -15.11
C ASN A 160 10.22 8.18 -14.80
N LYS A 161 10.87 8.20 -13.62
CA LYS A 161 11.67 7.08 -13.10
C LYS A 161 10.87 5.78 -12.87
N TRP A 162 9.56 5.86 -12.66
CA TRP A 162 8.75 4.67 -12.36
C TRP A 162 8.10 4.09 -13.63
N PRO A 163 8.16 2.77 -13.87
CA PRO A 163 7.59 2.14 -15.05
C PRO A 163 6.11 2.49 -15.22
N ARG A 164 5.78 3.07 -16.39
CA ARG A 164 4.46 3.67 -16.69
C ARG A 164 3.33 2.65 -16.48
N HIS A 165 3.54 1.41 -16.93
CA HIS A 165 2.60 0.29 -16.78
C HIS A 165 2.28 -0.08 -15.33
N SER A 166 3.08 0.36 -14.36
CA SER A 166 2.81 0.14 -12.94
C SER A 166 1.93 1.22 -12.32
N TRP A 167 1.79 2.43 -12.89
CA TRP A 167 1.09 3.52 -12.18
C TRP A 167 0.09 4.38 -12.98
N THR A 168 0.03 4.30 -14.32
CA THR A 168 -1.02 4.97 -15.13
C THR A 168 -1.94 3.96 -15.83
N LYS A 169 -3.26 4.23 -15.82
CA LYS A 169 -4.26 3.37 -16.49
C LYS A 169 -3.97 3.17 -17.98
N SER A 170 -3.41 4.18 -18.64
CA SER A 170 -3.05 4.19 -20.07
C SER A 170 -2.08 3.08 -20.50
N GLN A 171 -1.42 2.44 -19.53
CA GLN A 171 -0.43 1.37 -19.73
C GLN A 171 -0.71 0.15 -18.84
N PHE A 172 -1.87 0.09 -18.17
CA PHE A 172 -2.27 -1.07 -17.37
C PHE A 172 -2.70 -2.24 -18.27
N SER A 173 -2.25 -3.45 -17.95
CA SER A 173 -2.75 -4.65 -18.61
C SER A 173 -4.27 -4.78 -18.49
N HIS A 174 -4.88 -5.10 -19.63
CA HIS A 174 -6.32 -5.23 -19.81
C HIS A 174 -6.87 -6.56 -19.27
N MET A 175 -6.04 -7.55 -18.94
CA MET A 175 -6.49 -8.90 -18.58
C MET A 175 -7.50 -8.92 -17.40
N PRO A 176 -7.30 -8.21 -16.28
CA PRO A 176 -8.15 -8.38 -15.11
C PRO A 176 -9.54 -7.72 -15.18
N LYS A 177 -9.84 -6.94 -16.22
CA LYS A 177 -11.07 -6.13 -16.35
C LYS A 177 -11.40 -5.35 -15.06
N LEU A 178 -10.40 -4.62 -14.58
CA LEU A 178 -10.45 -3.85 -13.33
C LEU A 178 -9.48 -2.67 -13.37
N ASP A 179 -10.02 -1.45 -13.36
CA ASP A 179 -9.29 -0.19 -13.52
C ASP A 179 -8.78 0.41 -12.19
N ASN A 180 -8.45 -0.44 -11.21
CA ASN A 180 -7.91 -0.01 -9.92
C ASN A 180 -6.50 0.58 -10.06
N ILE A 181 -6.36 1.84 -9.63
CA ILE A 181 -5.08 2.56 -9.39
C ILE A 181 -4.65 2.54 -7.92
N CYS A 182 -5.55 2.15 -7.00
CA CYS A 182 -5.28 2.05 -5.57
C CYS A 182 -5.63 0.65 -5.08
N ASN A 183 -4.84 0.11 -4.15
CA ASN A 183 -5.10 -1.17 -3.49
C ASN A 183 -6.20 -1.03 -2.42
N ASN A 184 -7.40 -0.61 -2.81
CA ASN A 184 -8.51 -0.35 -1.89
C ASN A 184 -9.00 -1.62 -1.19
N ALA A 185 -8.85 -2.78 -1.83
CA ALA A 185 -9.28 -4.06 -1.30
C ALA A 185 -8.55 -4.43 0.01
N ARG A 186 -7.22 -4.20 0.07
CA ARG A 186 -6.42 -4.40 1.29
C ARG A 186 -6.89 -3.54 2.46
N GLU A 187 -7.36 -2.31 2.22
CA GLU A 187 -7.70 -1.37 3.29
C GLU A 187 -9.01 -1.76 3.98
N VAL A 188 -9.96 -2.26 3.21
CA VAL A 188 -11.19 -2.88 3.74
C VAL A 188 -10.85 -4.14 4.54
N PHE A 189 -10.00 -5.03 4.02
CA PHE A 189 -9.57 -6.24 4.74
C PHE A 189 -8.85 -5.90 6.06
N ASN A 190 -7.82 -5.05 6.01
CA ASN A 190 -7.05 -4.59 7.18
C ASN A 190 -7.89 -3.91 8.25
N THR A 191 -8.97 -3.22 7.84
CA THR A 191 -9.94 -2.60 8.74
C THR A 191 -10.81 -3.66 9.41
N ARG A 192 -11.26 -4.68 8.68
CA ARG A 192 -12.02 -5.81 9.24
C ARG A 192 -11.18 -6.63 10.24
N ILE A 193 -9.94 -6.97 9.91
CA ILE A 193 -9.06 -7.79 10.79
C ILE A 193 -8.34 -6.97 11.88
N LYS A 194 -8.71 -5.70 12.06
CA LYS A 194 -8.04 -4.73 12.95
C LYS A 194 -8.04 -5.15 14.43
N GLU A 195 -9.05 -5.91 14.85
CA GLU A 195 -9.21 -6.39 16.24
C GLU A 195 -8.58 -7.78 16.42
N ALA A 196 -8.82 -8.70 15.49
CA ALA A 196 -8.18 -10.02 15.42
C ALA A 196 -6.65 -9.93 15.52
N ARG A 197 -6.01 -8.94 14.87
CA ARG A 197 -4.56 -8.67 14.96
C ARG A 197 -4.04 -8.33 16.36
N SER A 198 -4.90 -8.23 17.37
CA SER A 198 -4.54 -8.02 18.79
C SER A 198 -4.53 -9.31 19.61
N LYS A 199 -4.98 -10.43 19.03
CA LYS A 199 -5.21 -11.72 19.70
C LYS A 199 -4.05 -12.69 19.40
N PRO A 200 -3.90 -13.81 20.15
CA PRO A 200 -2.91 -14.84 19.86
C PRO A 200 -3.00 -15.34 18.41
N ILE A 201 -1.88 -15.82 17.85
CA ILE A 201 -1.77 -16.09 16.40
C ILE A 201 -2.82 -17.10 15.92
N ILE A 202 -3.08 -18.17 16.66
CA ILE A 202 -4.12 -19.15 16.31
C ILE A 202 -5.52 -18.51 16.33
N THR A 203 -5.84 -17.70 17.36
CA THR A 203 -7.12 -16.96 17.45
C THR A 203 -7.29 -15.94 16.32
N LEU A 204 -6.22 -15.23 15.94
CA LEU A 204 -6.20 -14.34 14.78
C LEU A 204 -6.52 -15.11 13.50
N LEU A 205 -5.84 -16.23 13.27
CA LEU A 205 -6.01 -17.03 12.06
C LEU A 205 -7.42 -17.62 11.96
N GLU A 206 -7.97 -18.09 13.06
CA GLU A 206 -9.35 -18.59 13.14
C GLU A 206 -10.38 -17.48 12.94
N GLU A 207 -10.14 -16.26 13.46
CA GLU A 207 -11.00 -15.10 13.16
C GLU A 207 -10.92 -14.65 11.70
N VAL A 208 -9.76 -14.76 11.03
CA VAL A 208 -9.66 -14.54 9.58
C VAL A 208 -10.39 -15.66 8.82
N ARG A 209 -10.19 -16.93 9.15
CA ARG A 209 -10.89 -18.08 8.54
C ARG A 209 -12.42 -17.90 8.63
N MET A 210 -12.94 -17.68 9.83
CA MET A 210 -14.36 -17.42 10.06
C MET A 210 -14.88 -16.19 9.31
N LEU A 211 -14.07 -15.13 9.19
CA LEU A 211 -14.46 -13.91 8.47
C LEU A 211 -14.56 -14.15 6.97
N VAL A 212 -13.62 -14.89 6.37
CA VAL A 212 -13.65 -15.23 4.94
C VAL A 212 -14.82 -16.18 4.66
N MET A 213 -15.01 -17.22 5.49
CA MET A 213 -16.15 -18.14 5.43
C MET A 213 -17.50 -17.41 5.48
N ARG A 214 -17.68 -16.49 6.45
CA ARG A 214 -18.88 -15.65 6.55
C ARG A 214 -19.03 -14.68 5.36
N SER A 215 -17.93 -14.19 4.78
CA SER A 215 -17.99 -13.30 3.62
C SER A 215 -18.35 -14.03 2.32
N ILE A 216 -17.88 -15.27 2.14
CA ILE A 216 -18.23 -16.16 1.02
C ILE A 216 -19.72 -16.52 1.10
N ALA A 217 -20.17 -17.10 2.21
CA ALA A 217 -21.58 -17.50 2.39
C ALA A 217 -22.55 -16.32 2.25
N LYS A 218 -22.22 -15.16 2.85
CA LYS A 218 -23.04 -13.95 2.72
C LYS A 218 -23.15 -13.46 1.27
N ASN A 219 -22.06 -13.51 0.50
CA ASN A 219 -22.08 -13.07 -0.89
C ASN A 219 -22.85 -14.05 -1.79
N LYS A 220 -22.68 -15.37 -1.59
CA LYS A 220 -23.46 -16.42 -2.26
C LYS A 220 -24.96 -16.18 -2.12
N ILE A 221 -25.45 -16.03 -0.88
CA ILE A 221 -26.87 -15.80 -0.58
C ILE A 221 -27.35 -14.45 -1.13
N LYS A 222 -26.54 -13.38 -1.00
CA LYS A 222 -26.92 -12.00 -1.35
C LYS A 222 -27.43 -11.83 -2.78
N LEU A 223 -26.84 -12.54 -3.76
CA LEU A 223 -27.24 -12.46 -5.18
C LEU A 223 -27.73 -13.81 -5.73
N ASN A 224 -28.10 -14.77 -4.88
CA ASN A 224 -28.58 -16.09 -5.31
C ASN A 224 -29.79 -15.95 -6.25
N ASN A 225 -30.78 -15.15 -5.82
CA ASN A 225 -32.04 -14.92 -6.54
C ASN A 225 -31.95 -13.68 -7.48
N HIS A 226 -30.74 -13.21 -7.81
CA HIS A 226 -30.58 -12.04 -8.69
C HIS A 226 -30.85 -12.42 -10.15
N VAL A 227 -31.89 -11.82 -10.73
CA VAL A 227 -32.27 -11.96 -12.14
C VAL A 227 -31.59 -10.85 -12.95
N GLY A 228 -30.69 -11.25 -13.85
CA GLY A 228 -29.96 -10.34 -14.74
C GLY A 228 -28.60 -10.89 -15.17
N LYS A 229 -28.08 -10.39 -16.30
CA LYS A 229 -26.77 -10.80 -16.85
C LYS A 229 -25.59 -10.23 -16.06
N LEU A 230 -25.75 -9.02 -15.51
CA LEU A 230 -24.70 -8.31 -14.78
C LEU A 230 -25.02 -8.20 -13.27
N PRO A 231 -23.99 -8.23 -12.40
CA PRO A 231 -24.17 -7.95 -10.97
C PRO A 231 -24.56 -6.47 -10.73
N PRO A 232 -25.31 -6.14 -9.65
CA PRO A 232 -25.88 -4.80 -9.45
C PRO A 232 -24.90 -3.62 -9.50
N VAL A 233 -23.64 -3.80 -9.07
CA VAL A 233 -22.61 -2.74 -9.11
C VAL A 233 -22.13 -2.48 -10.54
N ILE A 234 -22.03 -3.53 -11.35
CA ILE A 234 -21.69 -3.42 -12.78
C ILE A 234 -22.84 -2.80 -13.55
N GLN A 235 -24.08 -3.28 -13.31
CA GLN A 235 -25.30 -2.70 -13.89
C GLN A 235 -25.41 -1.18 -13.60
N SER A 236 -25.18 -0.78 -12.35
CA SER A 236 -25.21 0.63 -11.93
C SER A 236 -24.03 1.46 -12.47
N ARG A 237 -22.91 0.83 -12.86
CA ARG A 237 -21.81 1.50 -13.58
C ARG A 237 -22.17 1.68 -15.05
N LEU A 238 -22.67 0.63 -15.69
CA LEU A 238 -23.06 0.63 -17.11
C LEU A 238 -24.18 1.63 -17.41
N GLU A 239 -25.25 1.68 -16.61
CA GLU A 239 -26.36 2.61 -16.86
C GLU A 239 -25.96 4.09 -16.71
N LYS A 240 -24.95 4.41 -15.89
CA LYS A 240 -24.37 5.78 -15.85
C LYS A 240 -23.64 6.11 -17.14
N VAL A 241 -22.79 5.20 -17.60
CA VAL A 241 -22.05 5.32 -18.87
C VAL A 241 -23.00 5.42 -20.07
N ARG A 242 -24.12 4.68 -20.05
CA ARG A 242 -25.21 4.76 -21.03
C ARG A 242 -26.03 6.06 -20.96
N LYS A 243 -26.15 6.66 -19.77
CA LYS A 243 -26.74 8.01 -19.65
C LYS A 243 -25.81 9.08 -20.22
N GLU A 244 -24.51 8.95 -20.00
CA GLU A 244 -23.46 9.85 -20.49
C GLU A 244 -23.20 9.70 -22.00
N SER A 245 -23.46 8.53 -22.59
CA SER A 245 -23.32 8.28 -24.03
C SER A 245 -24.28 9.07 -24.92
N LYS A 246 -25.31 9.71 -24.35
CA LYS A 246 -26.24 10.58 -25.10
C LYS A 246 -25.58 11.85 -25.66
N ASN A 247 -24.40 12.21 -25.16
CA ASN A 247 -23.65 13.39 -25.59
C ASN A 247 -22.69 13.10 -26.77
N TRP A 248 -22.80 11.91 -27.39
CA TRP A 248 -21.84 11.39 -28.36
C TRP A 248 -22.55 10.92 -29.63
N VAL A 249 -22.01 11.27 -30.80
CA VAL A 249 -22.61 11.01 -32.12
C VAL A 249 -21.79 9.96 -32.87
N PRO A 250 -22.27 8.71 -33.01
CA PRO A 250 -21.57 7.68 -33.76
C PRO A 250 -21.85 7.76 -35.27
N ILE A 251 -20.78 7.89 -36.06
CA ILE A 251 -20.77 7.80 -37.52
C ILE A 251 -20.15 6.44 -37.88
N TRP A 252 -20.81 5.68 -38.76
CA TRP A 252 -20.34 4.39 -39.25
C TRP A 252 -19.25 4.61 -40.32
N THR A 253 -18.18 3.82 -40.30
CA THR A 253 -17.04 3.99 -41.22
C THR A 253 -17.18 3.23 -42.55
N GLY A 254 -18.35 2.67 -42.86
CA GLY A 254 -18.58 1.92 -44.11
C GLY A 254 -18.11 0.45 -44.08
N ASP A 255 -17.83 -0.13 -42.91
CA ASP A 255 -17.38 -1.53 -42.82
C ASP A 255 -18.52 -2.55 -42.97
N GLU A 256 -18.30 -3.62 -43.73
CA GLU A 256 -19.29 -4.64 -44.10
C GLU A 256 -20.07 -5.24 -42.91
N ALA A 257 -19.43 -5.37 -41.75
CA ALA A 257 -20.04 -5.93 -40.54
C ALA A 257 -20.97 -4.95 -39.79
N TYR A 258 -20.96 -3.66 -40.15
CA TYR A 258 -21.61 -2.56 -39.42
C TYR A 258 -21.13 -2.43 -37.95
N GLU A 259 -19.82 -2.65 -37.72
CA GLU A 259 -19.23 -2.71 -36.38
C GLU A 259 -18.17 -1.64 -36.09
N LYS A 260 -17.73 -0.86 -37.08
CA LYS A 260 -16.72 0.20 -36.90
C LYS A 260 -17.33 1.59 -36.95
N PHE A 261 -16.99 2.40 -35.95
CA PHE A 261 -17.55 3.74 -35.77
C PHE A 261 -16.48 4.75 -35.37
N GLU A 262 -16.51 5.93 -35.99
CA GLU A 262 -15.95 7.14 -35.39
C GLU A 262 -17.06 7.79 -34.55
N VAL A 263 -16.76 8.12 -33.29
CA VAL A 263 -17.75 8.66 -32.36
C VAL A 263 -17.31 10.04 -31.90
N HIS A 264 -18.07 11.04 -32.34
CA HIS A 264 -17.78 12.46 -32.17
C HIS A 264 -18.37 13.00 -30.87
N GLY A 265 -17.64 13.93 -30.24
CA GLY A 265 -18.03 14.60 -29.01
C GLY A 265 -16.85 15.32 -28.36
N GLN A 266 -17.10 16.02 -27.25
CA GLN A 266 -16.03 16.67 -26.48
C GLN A 266 -15.39 15.67 -25.49
N PRO A 267 -14.04 15.63 -25.36
CA PRO A 267 -13.08 16.58 -25.91
C PRO A 267 -12.58 16.24 -27.34
N THR A 268 -12.63 14.98 -27.75
CA THR A 268 -12.08 14.47 -29.02
C THR A 268 -12.86 13.26 -29.53
N ASN A 269 -12.81 13.02 -30.84
CA ASN A 269 -13.43 11.85 -31.47
C ASN A 269 -12.74 10.55 -31.02
N MET A 270 -13.48 9.43 -31.02
CA MET A 270 -12.99 8.12 -30.60
C MET A 270 -13.37 7.04 -31.61
N VAL A 271 -12.42 6.17 -31.98
CA VAL A 271 -12.67 5.04 -32.88
C VAL A 271 -13.08 3.80 -32.08
N ILE A 272 -14.01 3.02 -32.62
CA ILE A 272 -14.60 1.83 -32.00
C ILE A 272 -14.63 0.68 -33.00
N ASP A 273 -14.37 -0.53 -32.50
CA ASP A 273 -14.63 -1.80 -33.18
C ASP A 273 -15.51 -2.64 -32.24
N LEU A 274 -16.80 -2.79 -32.57
CA LEU A 274 -17.79 -3.43 -31.69
C LEU A 274 -17.57 -4.94 -31.55
N GLY A 275 -17.19 -5.62 -32.63
CA GLY A 275 -16.91 -7.06 -32.65
C GLY A 275 -15.71 -7.42 -31.79
N LYS A 276 -14.59 -6.71 -31.96
CA LYS A 276 -13.37 -6.88 -31.14
C LYS A 276 -13.49 -6.23 -29.75
N ARG A 277 -14.57 -5.49 -29.49
CA ARG A 277 -14.84 -4.79 -28.22
C ARG A 277 -13.78 -3.74 -27.85
N LEU A 278 -13.25 -3.06 -28.87
CA LEU A 278 -12.17 -2.07 -28.75
C LEU A 278 -12.74 -0.65 -28.80
N CYS A 279 -12.08 0.27 -28.10
CA CYS A 279 -12.28 1.70 -28.27
C CYS A 279 -11.00 2.45 -27.87
N THR A 280 -10.61 3.47 -28.66
CA THR A 280 -9.36 4.23 -28.46
C THR A 280 -9.23 4.85 -27.07
N CYS A 281 -10.34 5.14 -26.39
CA CYS A 281 -10.36 5.63 -25.01
C CYS A 281 -9.90 4.61 -23.95
N GLN A 282 -9.56 3.37 -24.34
CA GLN A 282 -9.18 2.19 -23.53
C GLN A 282 -10.14 1.72 -22.42
N PHE A 283 -11.10 2.54 -21.96
CA PHE A 283 -11.98 2.23 -20.83
C PHE A 283 -12.65 0.86 -20.93
N TRP A 284 -13.15 0.49 -22.11
CA TRP A 284 -13.82 -0.80 -22.32
C TRP A 284 -12.85 -1.98 -22.15
N MET A 285 -11.66 -1.88 -22.74
CA MET A 285 -10.62 -2.91 -22.64
C MET A 285 -10.13 -3.08 -21.19
N LEU A 286 -9.94 -1.97 -20.48
CA LEU A 286 -9.48 -1.90 -19.08
C LEU A 286 -10.52 -2.39 -18.05
N THR A 287 -11.82 -2.16 -18.29
CA THR A 287 -12.90 -2.42 -17.31
C THR A 287 -13.75 -3.65 -17.63
N GLY A 288 -13.76 -4.10 -18.89
CA GLY A 288 -14.70 -5.11 -19.38
C GLY A 288 -16.13 -4.60 -19.54
N ILE A 289 -16.38 -3.29 -19.46
CA ILE A 289 -17.70 -2.66 -19.54
C ILE A 289 -17.67 -1.66 -20.70
N PRO A 290 -18.65 -1.66 -21.64
CA PRO A 290 -18.72 -0.66 -22.70
C PRO A 290 -18.57 0.77 -22.17
N CYS A 291 -17.76 1.57 -22.87
CA CYS A 291 -17.52 2.99 -22.57
C CYS A 291 -18.65 3.89 -23.11
N VAL A 292 -18.60 5.20 -22.83
CA VAL A 292 -19.63 6.14 -23.32
C VAL A 292 -19.75 6.10 -24.85
N HIS A 293 -18.61 6.07 -25.54
CA HIS A 293 -18.57 5.98 -27.00
C HIS A 293 -19.19 4.67 -27.51
N ALA A 294 -18.87 3.54 -26.87
CA ALA A 294 -19.39 2.21 -27.23
C ALA A 294 -20.89 2.09 -26.95
N CYS A 295 -21.40 2.66 -25.86
CA CYS A 295 -22.83 2.73 -25.59
C CYS A 295 -23.58 3.57 -26.63
N ALA A 296 -22.96 4.61 -27.21
CA ALA A 296 -23.54 5.39 -28.30
C ALA A 296 -23.62 4.57 -29.60
N ALA A 297 -22.50 3.94 -30.01
CA ALA A 297 -22.48 3.05 -31.19
C ALA A 297 -23.43 1.86 -31.04
N LEU A 298 -23.50 1.23 -29.86
CA LEU A 298 -24.42 0.13 -29.55
C LEU A 298 -25.89 0.56 -29.63
N ALA A 299 -26.23 1.80 -29.24
CA ALA A 299 -27.55 2.35 -29.44
C ALA A 299 -27.87 2.57 -30.94
N ARG A 300 -26.91 3.01 -31.76
CA ARG A 300 -27.07 3.17 -33.22
C ARG A 300 -27.28 1.82 -33.93
N VAL A 301 -26.65 0.73 -33.47
CA VAL A 301 -26.89 -0.62 -34.01
C VAL A 301 -28.03 -1.38 -33.31
N ASN A 302 -28.79 -0.71 -32.43
CA ASN A 302 -29.88 -1.28 -31.63
C ASN A 302 -29.52 -2.56 -30.82
N ARG A 303 -28.26 -2.67 -30.36
CA ARG A 303 -27.78 -3.78 -29.52
C ARG A 303 -27.69 -3.36 -28.05
N ARG A 304 -27.95 -4.30 -27.12
CA ARG A 304 -27.93 -4.03 -25.67
C ARG A 304 -26.48 -4.01 -25.14
N PRO A 305 -26.03 -2.94 -24.44
CA PRO A 305 -24.67 -2.89 -23.89
C PRO A 305 -24.33 -4.00 -22.89
N ASP A 306 -25.33 -4.56 -22.22
CA ASP A 306 -25.17 -5.65 -21.24
C ASP A 306 -24.60 -6.94 -21.85
N ASP A 307 -24.83 -7.17 -23.15
CA ASP A 307 -24.32 -8.32 -23.88
C ASP A 307 -22.86 -8.15 -24.33
N PHE A 308 -22.39 -6.91 -24.34
CA PHE A 308 -21.06 -6.48 -24.76
C PHE A 308 -20.06 -6.36 -23.59
N CYS A 309 -20.54 -6.50 -22.35
CA CYS A 309 -19.72 -6.73 -21.16
C CYS A 309 -18.88 -8.03 -21.26
N HIS A 310 -17.71 -8.01 -20.62
CA HIS A 310 -16.78 -9.14 -20.57
C HIS A 310 -17.24 -10.20 -19.55
N PRO A 311 -17.03 -11.52 -19.78
CA PRO A 311 -17.46 -12.59 -18.87
C PRO A 311 -17.10 -12.34 -17.39
N LEU A 312 -15.85 -11.92 -17.11
CA LEU A 312 -15.33 -11.59 -15.77
C LEU A 312 -16.11 -10.51 -14.98
N VAL A 313 -17.06 -9.78 -15.59
CA VAL A 313 -17.95 -8.82 -14.89
C VAL A 313 -19.43 -9.23 -14.93
N THR A 314 -19.73 -10.50 -15.24
CA THR A 314 -21.10 -11.05 -15.30
C THR A 314 -21.52 -11.76 -14.02
N MET A 315 -22.80 -12.08 -13.93
CA MET A 315 -23.36 -12.96 -12.88
C MET A 315 -22.86 -14.41 -12.97
N GLU A 316 -22.36 -14.86 -14.12
CA GLU A 316 -21.79 -16.20 -14.26
C GLU A 316 -20.47 -16.33 -13.48
N SER A 317 -19.52 -15.43 -13.74
CA SER A 317 -18.28 -15.33 -12.97
C SER A 317 -18.54 -15.05 -11.49
N TYR A 318 -19.59 -14.27 -11.15
CA TYR A 318 -20.03 -14.10 -9.76
C TYR A 318 -20.44 -15.43 -9.11
N ARG A 319 -21.28 -16.22 -9.79
CA ARG A 319 -21.75 -17.53 -9.29
C ARG A 319 -20.57 -18.49 -9.13
N LYS A 320 -19.71 -18.63 -10.16
CA LYS A 320 -18.49 -19.45 -10.09
C LYS A 320 -17.52 -19.04 -8.97
N THR A 321 -17.44 -17.74 -8.64
CA THR A 321 -16.65 -17.24 -7.49
C THR A 321 -17.14 -17.76 -6.13
N TYR A 322 -18.46 -17.96 -6.00
CA TYR A 322 -19.14 -18.31 -4.74
C TYR A 322 -19.81 -19.70 -4.75
N GLU A 323 -19.58 -20.47 -5.79
CA GLU A 323 -19.90 -21.89 -5.88
C GLU A 323 -19.15 -22.66 -4.78
N HIS A 324 -17.83 -22.48 -4.75
CA HIS A 324 -16.91 -22.99 -3.74
C HIS A 324 -17.10 -22.36 -2.35
N TYR A 325 -16.84 -23.13 -1.30
CA TYR A 325 -16.98 -22.71 0.09
C TYR A 325 -15.88 -23.28 0.99
N ILE A 326 -15.74 -22.72 2.20
CA ILE A 326 -14.85 -23.24 3.23
C ILE A 326 -15.64 -24.26 4.07
N ASN A 327 -15.14 -25.49 4.18
CA ASN A 327 -15.75 -26.53 5.00
C ASN A 327 -15.79 -26.13 6.49
N PRO A 328 -16.80 -26.58 7.25
CA PRO A 328 -16.78 -26.46 8.70
C PRO A 328 -15.61 -27.26 9.29
N LEU A 329 -15.17 -26.87 10.48
CA LEU A 329 -14.25 -27.68 11.30
C LEU A 329 -15.03 -28.15 12.53
N PRO A 330 -14.85 -29.41 12.98
CA PRO A 330 -15.41 -29.88 14.24
C PRO A 330 -14.69 -29.20 15.43
N GLY A 331 -15.16 -29.45 16.65
CA GLY A 331 -14.48 -29.00 17.88
C GLY A 331 -13.08 -29.60 18.03
N GLN A 332 -12.19 -28.89 18.72
CA GLN A 332 -10.75 -29.23 18.84
C GLN A 332 -10.48 -30.62 19.45
N SER A 333 -11.39 -31.13 20.29
CA SER A 333 -11.34 -32.48 20.86
C SER A 333 -11.56 -33.61 19.84
N MET A 334 -12.11 -33.30 18.67
CA MET A 334 -12.34 -34.23 17.56
C MET A 334 -11.35 -34.02 16.39
N TRP A 335 -10.27 -33.26 16.60
CA TRP A 335 -9.25 -33.06 15.57
C TRP A 335 -8.28 -34.24 15.54
N GLU A 336 -8.05 -34.78 14.34
CA GLU A 336 -7.03 -35.80 14.10
C GLU A 336 -5.64 -35.29 14.52
N LYS A 337 -4.83 -36.17 15.11
CA LYS A 337 -3.46 -35.85 15.51
C LYS A 337 -2.56 -35.83 14.28
N SER A 338 -2.19 -34.63 13.85
CA SER A 338 -1.18 -34.38 12.81
C SER A 338 0.09 -35.22 13.06
N ALA A 339 0.53 -35.96 12.03
CA ALA A 339 1.84 -36.61 12.01
C ALA A 339 3.01 -35.61 11.92
N TYR A 340 2.76 -34.39 11.43
CA TYR A 340 3.75 -33.31 11.40
C TYR A 340 3.96 -32.70 12.79
N SER A 341 5.21 -32.34 13.07
CA SER A 341 5.67 -31.68 14.30
C SER A 341 4.81 -30.47 14.69
N GLN A 342 4.50 -30.33 15.98
CA GLN A 342 3.69 -29.22 16.49
C GLN A 342 4.37 -27.86 16.21
N PRO A 343 3.63 -26.83 15.75
CA PRO A 343 4.18 -25.51 15.51
C PRO A 343 4.75 -24.87 16.79
N GLN A 344 6.07 -24.63 16.79
CA GLN A 344 6.75 -24.02 17.93
C GLN A 344 6.26 -22.59 18.22
N ALA A 345 6.17 -22.24 19.50
CA ALA A 345 5.72 -20.92 19.93
C ALA A 345 6.72 -19.83 19.50
N PRO A 346 6.30 -18.78 18.77
CA PRO A 346 7.23 -17.79 18.24
C PRO A 346 7.85 -16.91 19.34
N ASN A 347 9.18 -16.84 19.33
CA ASN A 347 10.00 -16.11 20.30
C ASN A 347 9.51 -14.67 20.58
N ILE A 348 9.24 -14.36 21.85
CA ILE A 348 8.64 -13.09 22.28
C ILE A 348 9.67 -11.96 22.24
N LYS A 349 9.84 -11.32 21.08
CA LYS A 349 10.69 -10.14 20.91
C LYS A 349 10.05 -8.90 21.56
N ARG A 350 10.26 -8.72 22.87
CA ARG A 350 9.83 -7.55 23.66
C ARG A 350 10.28 -6.23 22.99
N LYS A 351 9.39 -5.58 22.24
CA LYS A 351 9.66 -4.27 21.63
C LYS A 351 9.80 -3.19 22.70
N PRO A 352 10.79 -2.29 22.64
CA PRO A 352 10.89 -1.15 23.55
C PRO A 352 9.66 -0.23 23.43
N GLY A 353 8.97 0.01 24.55
CA GLY A 353 7.84 0.94 24.65
C GLY A 353 6.45 0.34 24.42
N LYS A 354 5.43 1.19 24.49
CA LYS A 354 4.01 0.78 24.50
C LYS A 354 3.50 0.45 23.09
N LEU A 355 2.85 -0.71 22.95
CA LEU A 355 2.24 -1.18 21.69
C LEU A 355 1.30 -0.12 21.07
N THR A 356 1.61 0.30 19.85
CA THR A 356 0.85 1.33 19.12
C THR A 356 -0.37 0.74 18.42
N THR A 357 -1.53 0.78 19.08
CA THR A 357 -2.79 0.24 18.56
C THR A 357 -3.41 1.01 17.38
N LYS A 358 -2.91 2.22 17.09
CA LYS A 358 -3.35 3.12 16.02
C LYS A 358 -2.30 3.22 14.90
N ARG A 359 -2.74 3.23 13.64
CA ARG A 359 -1.93 3.65 12.47
C ARG A 359 -1.37 5.05 12.75
N ARG A 360 -0.10 5.31 12.41
CA ARG A 360 0.43 6.68 12.34
C ARG A 360 -0.27 7.38 11.18
N LYS A 361 -1.07 8.41 11.49
CA LYS A 361 -1.70 9.26 10.48
C LYS A 361 -0.63 10.14 9.82
N ASN A 362 -0.68 10.27 8.50
CA ASN A 362 0.12 11.26 7.77
C ASN A 362 -0.51 12.67 7.90
N ALA A 363 0.25 13.72 7.57
CA ALA A 363 -0.19 15.11 7.78
C ALA A 363 -1.50 15.46 7.06
N ASP A 364 -1.68 14.97 5.82
CA ASP A 364 -2.92 15.15 5.05
C ASP A 364 -4.10 14.27 5.55
N GLU A 365 -3.88 13.30 6.45
CA GLU A 365 -4.95 12.50 7.07
C GLU A 365 -5.66 13.28 8.20
N GLY A 366 -6.11 14.50 7.90
CA GLY A 366 -6.91 15.34 8.78
C GLY A 366 -8.18 14.64 9.29
N THR A 367 -8.81 15.17 10.34
CA THR A 367 -9.99 14.56 10.96
C THR A 367 -11.28 14.81 10.18
N SER A 368 -11.38 14.25 8.97
CA SER A 368 -12.65 14.06 8.26
C SER A 368 -13.47 12.94 8.92
N VAL A 369 -14.12 13.29 10.03
CA VAL A 369 -15.28 12.60 10.60
C VAL A 369 -16.18 13.71 11.14
N HIS A 370 -17.47 13.71 10.77
CA HIS A 370 -18.45 14.70 11.24
C HIS A 370 -18.75 14.57 12.74
N LYS A 371 -17.81 15.03 13.58
CA LYS A 371 -18.18 15.59 14.88
C LYS A 371 -18.59 17.05 14.63
N LYS A 372 -19.83 17.41 14.98
CA LYS A 372 -20.22 18.82 15.12
C LYS A 372 -19.14 19.51 15.96
N ALA A 373 -18.63 20.64 15.49
CA ALA A 373 -17.65 21.42 16.24
C ALA A 373 -18.30 21.91 17.54
N LYS A 374 -18.08 21.21 18.65
CA LYS A 374 -18.29 21.81 19.97
C LYS A 374 -17.34 22.99 20.03
N HIS A 375 -17.89 24.19 20.18
CA HIS A 375 -17.13 25.45 20.18
C HIS A 375 -16.39 25.66 21.51
N THR A 376 -15.67 24.63 21.97
CA THR A 376 -14.73 24.72 23.07
C THR A 376 -13.53 25.51 22.59
N VAL A 377 -13.65 26.84 22.67
CA VAL A 377 -12.52 27.76 22.61
C VAL A 377 -11.47 27.23 23.57
N THR A 378 -10.34 26.78 23.04
CA THR A 378 -9.24 26.26 23.86
C THR A 378 -8.50 27.44 24.49
N LEU A 379 -9.15 28.09 25.46
CA LEU A 379 -8.56 29.11 26.30
C LEU A 379 -7.27 28.53 26.87
N LYS A 380 -6.12 29.13 26.49
CA LYS A 380 -4.83 28.79 27.09
C LYS A 380 -4.99 28.98 28.59
N ARG A 381 -4.92 27.89 29.36
CA ARG A 381 -5.19 27.89 30.80
C ARG A 381 -4.11 28.71 31.49
N GLN A 382 -4.39 29.99 31.72
CA GLN A 382 -3.53 30.91 32.47
C GLN A 382 -3.45 30.44 33.92
N LEU A 383 -2.52 29.53 34.19
CA LEU A 383 -2.21 29.06 35.53
C LEU A 383 -1.64 30.24 36.32
N LYS A 384 -2.28 30.60 37.44
CA LYS A 384 -1.74 31.59 38.39
C LYS A 384 -0.27 31.23 38.70
N PRO A 385 0.67 32.20 38.76
CA PRO A 385 2.08 31.91 38.98
C PRO A 385 2.30 31.07 40.24
N PHE A 386 2.75 29.83 40.05
CA PHE A 386 2.90 28.88 41.14
C PHE A 386 4.17 29.18 41.93
N THR A 387 4.02 29.34 43.24
CA THR A 387 5.10 29.60 44.19
C THR A 387 5.80 28.31 44.58
N CYS A 388 7.14 28.31 44.60
CA CYS A 388 7.92 27.18 45.07
C CYS A 388 7.76 27.00 46.59
N LYS A 389 7.19 25.87 47.03
CA LYS A 389 7.09 25.44 48.45
C LYS A 389 8.45 25.06 49.08
N TYR A 390 9.50 25.81 48.77
CA TYR A 390 10.84 25.66 49.35
C TYR A 390 11.52 27.01 49.49
N CYS A 391 11.76 27.73 48.39
CA CYS A 391 12.41 29.05 48.40
C CYS A 391 11.46 30.25 48.24
N GLY A 392 10.13 30.04 48.22
CA GLY A 392 9.15 31.14 48.11
C GLY A 392 9.07 31.86 46.76
N VAL A 393 9.96 31.55 45.79
CA VAL A 393 9.98 32.21 44.47
C VAL A 393 8.93 31.62 43.52
N LYS A 394 8.27 32.48 42.73
CA LYS A 394 7.27 32.12 41.73
C LYS A 394 7.90 31.55 40.45
N GLY A 395 7.16 30.71 39.72
CA GLY A 395 7.52 30.23 38.38
C GLY A 395 8.25 28.88 38.32
N HIS A 396 8.57 28.26 39.45
CA HIS A 396 9.10 26.89 39.50
C HIS A 396 8.51 26.10 40.69
N THR A 397 8.59 24.76 40.62
CA THR A 397 8.08 23.87 41.70
C THR A 397 9.22 23.34 42.56
N LYS A 398 8.91 22.77 43.75
CA LYS A 398 9.90 22.17 44.67
C LYS A 398 10.82 21.12 44.01
N ARG A 399 10.41 20.45 42.91
CA ARG A 399 11.25 19.49 42.16
C ARG A 399 12.24 20.16 41.18
N GLY A 400 11.96 21.39 40.78
CA GLY A 400 12.81 22.21 39.91
C GLY A 400 13.56 23.33 40.63
N CYS A 401 13.51 23.37 41.97
CA CYS A 401 14.19 24.38 42.77
C CYS A 401 15.69 24.17 42.74
N LYS A 402 16.44 25.15 42.21
CA LYS A 402 17.92 25.13 42.20
C LYS A 402 18.49 25.12 43.62
N GLN A 403 17.91 25.94 44.50
CA GLN A 403 18.34 26.09 45.90
C GLN A 403 18.23 24.76 46.64
N LYS A 404 17.06 24.12 46.61
CA LYS A 404 16.87 22.76 47.17
C LYS A 404 17.90 21.74 46.66
N ARG A 405 18.27 21.78 45.37
CA ARG A 405 19.28 20.87 44.82
C ARG A 405 20.70 21.19 45.28
N ALA A 406 21.02 22.47 45.52
CA ALA A 406 22.28 22.87 46.13
C ALA A 406 22.33 22.38 47.58
N ASP A 407 21.25 22.56 48.34
CA ASP A 407 21.16 22.14 49.75
C ASP A 407 21.22 20.60 49.88
N GLU A 408 20.53 19.85 49.00
CA GLU A 408 20.61 18.38 48.94
C GLU A 408 22.01 17.89 48.55
N LEU A 409 22.73 18.60 47.68
CA LEU A 409 24.08 18.26 47.26
C LEU A 409 25.12 18.63 48.34
N ALA A 410 24.92 19.75 49.05
CA ALA A 410 25.72 20.14 50.21
C ALA A 410 25.53 19.15 51.37
N ALA A 411 24.29 18.72 51.64
CA ALA A 411 24.01 17.67 52.63
C ALA A 411 24.63 16.32 52.25
N ALA A 412 24.61 15.95 50.97
CA ALA A 412 25.29 14.74 50.47
C ALA A 412 26.82 14.82 50.62
N LEU A 413 27.43 15.99 50.34
CA LEU A 413 28.86 16.22 50.56
C LEU A 413 29.22 16.20 52.05
N ALA A 414 28.42 16.82 52.92
CA ALA A 414 28.62 16.78 54.37
C ALA A 414 28.54 15.35 54.92
N ALA A 415 27.57 14.55 54.45
CA ALA A 415 27.46 13.13 54.79
C ALA A 415 28.68 12.34 54.29
N ALA A 416 29.16 12.60 53.06
CA ALA A 416 30.37 11.96 52.54
C ALA A 416 31.61 12.29 53.38
N VAL A 417 31.82 13.57 53.74
CA VAL A 417 32.92 14.01 54.62
C VAL A 417 32.82 13.35 56.01
N ALA A 418 31.61 13.25 56.58
CA ALA A 418 31.40 12.54 57.84
C ALA A 418 31.76 11.04 57.74
N THR A 419 31.40 10.36 56.65
CA THR A 419 31.80 8.95 56.44
C THR A 419 33.32 8.80 56.27
N VAL A 420 34.00 9.73 55.59
CA VAL A 420 35.47 9.72 55.46
C VAL A 420 36.16 9.97 56.81
N ALA A 421 35.63 10.87 57.64
CA ALA A 421 36.14 11.10 58.99
C ALA A 421 35.98 9.86 59.88
N ALA A 422 34.81 9.20 59.84
CA ALA A 422 34.56 7.94 60.55
C ALA A 422 35.46 6.79 60.07
N SER A 423 35.77 6.72 58.76
CA SER A 423 36.74 5.76 58.22
C SER A 423 38.16 6.04 58.72
N LYS A 424 38.57 7.32 58.78
CA LYS A 424 39.93 7.70 59.20
C LYS A 424 40.21 7.41 60.68
N ALA A 425 39.19 7.51 61.54
CA ALA A 425 39.28 7.10 62.95
C ALA A 425 39.52 5.59 63.13
N LYS A 426 39.15 4.75 62.15
CA LYS A 426 39.29 3.29 62.22
C LYS A 426 40.63 2.75 61.71
N ALA A 427 41.50 3.62 61.19
CA ALA A 427 42.78 3.26 60.57
C ALA A 427 44.01 3.42 61.50
N SER A 428 43.79 3.69 62.80
CA SER A 428 44.86 3.87 63.79
C SER A 428 45.22 2.61 64.59
N ALA A 429 44.90 1.41 64.07
CA ALA A 429 45.15 0.13 64.73
C ALA A 429 45.71 -0.92 63.75
N SER A 430 46.78 -1.60 64.16
CA SER A 430 47.61 -2.55 63.39
C SER A 430 48.39 -1.96 62.20
N GLY A 431 49.52 -2.59 61.86
CA GLY A 431 50.46 -2.15 60.82
C GLY A 431 51.34 -3.30 60.32
N SER A 432 52.58 -3.00 59.91
CA SER A 432 53.62 -3.89 59.33
C SER A 432 53.40 -4.44 57.91
N THR A 433 53.96 -3.70 56.92
CA THR A 433 55.06 -4.09 55.98
C THR A 433 55.16 -5.49 55.33
N PRO A 434 55.80 -5.63 54.13
CA PRO A 434 56.04 -4.65 53.06
C PRO A 434 55.85 -5.19 51.61
N ALA A 435 56.19 -4.36 50.60
CA ALA A 435 55.87 -4.50 49.17
C ALA A 435 56.84 -5.33 48.30
N THR A 436 56.42 -5.62 47.06
CA THR A 436 57.29 -5.65 45.85
C THR A 436 56.47 -5.24 44.61
N GLU A 437 57.13 -4.70 43.57
CA GLU A 437 56.50 -4.15 42.34
C GLU A 437 56.85 -4.93 41.04
N PRO A 438 56.25 -4.63 39.87
CA PRO A 438 56.09 -5.60 38.76
C PRO A 438 57.02 -5.41 37.53
N SER A 439 56.84 -6.24 36.50
CA SER A 439 57.48 -6.10 35.17
C SER A 439 56.60 -6.64 34.02
N ASN A 440 56.72 -6.04 32.82
CA ASN A 440 56.02 -6.43 31.58
C ASN A 440 56.93 -7.23 30.63
N ILE A 441 56.35 -8.07 29.75
CA ILE A 441 57.03 -8.64 28.56
C ILE A 441 56.10 -8.56 27.33
N VAL A 442 56.69 -8.38 26.14
CA VAL A 442 56.05 -8.28 24.81
C VAL A 442 56.60 -9.38 23.89
N THR A 443 55.83 -9.82 22.87
CA THR A 443 56.25 -10.87 21.91
C THR A 443 55.94 -10.51 20.43
N PRO A 444 56.85 -10.83 19.48
CA PRO A 444 56.66 -10.67 18.03
C PRO A 444 56.53 -12.00 17.25
N GLY A 445 56.48 -11.92 15.91
CA GLY A 445 56.68 -12.98 14.89
C GLY A 445 57.07 -12.32 13.55
N PRO A 446 56.99 -12.93 12.33
CA PRO A 446 56.80 -14.35 11.92
C PRO A 446 58.01 -14.87 11.08
N PRO A 447 57.89 -15.97 10.28
CA PRO A 447 58.11 -15.88 8.81
C PRO A 447 57.20 -16.83 7.96
N ALA A 448 57.53 -17.11 6.67
CA ALA A 448 56.61 -17.69 5.66
C ALA A 448 57.27 -18.49 4.48
N ALA A 449 56.41 -18.98 3.54
CA ALA A 449 56.64 -19.51 2.17
C ALA A 449 56.95 -21.02 1.94
N ASP A 450 56.24 -21.70 1.01
CA ASP A 450 56.72 -22.02 -0.36
C ASP A 450 55.67 -22.65 -1.33
N ILE A 451 55.97 -22.74 -2.65
CA ILE A 451 55.05 -23.03 -3.81
C ILE A 451 55.81 -23.76 -4.96
N PRO A 452 55.40 -24.93 -5.54
CA PRO A 452 54.39 -25.07 -6.64
C PRO A 452 53.66 -26.47 -6.62
N PRO A 453 53.14 -27.16 -7.69
CA PRO A 453 52.87 -26.87 -9.13
C PRO A 453 51.43 -27.24 -9.62
N LEU A 454 51.22 -27.66 -10.89
CA LEU A 454 49.92 -27.67 -11.63
C LEU A 454 49.89 -28.62 -12.86
N VAL A 455 48.72 -29.19 -13.26
CA VAL A 455 48.49 -29.88 -14.57
C VAL A 455 47.05 -29.76 -15.13
N SER A 456 46.91 -29.02 -16.25
CA SER A 456 46.06 -29.18 -17.48
C SER A 456 44.54 -29.50 -17.50
N ALA A 457 43.93 -29.18 -18.67
CA ALA A 457 42.56 -29.46 -19.12
C ALA A 457 42.55 -29.87 -20.62
N PRO A 458 41.39 -30.20 -21.22
CA PRO A 458 41.16 -29.86 -22.63
C PRO A 458 39.75 -29.30 -22.99
N GLN A 459 39.65 -28.81 -24.23
CA GLN A 459 38.49 -28.29 -24.99
C GLN A 459 37.74 -29.43 -25.74
N ALA A 460 36.72 -29.26 -26.58
CA ALA A 460 35.53 -28.37 -26.72
C ALA A 460 34.75 -28.85 -27.98
N GLU A 461 33.49 -28.43 -28.23
CA GLU A 461 32.87 -28.51 -29.57
C GLU A 461 31.60 -27.62 -29.71
N GLU A 462 31.19 -27.33 -30.95
CA GLU A 462 30.12 -26.38 -31.33
C GLU A 462 29.07 -27.01 -32.26
N VAL A 463 27.81 -26.52 -32.24
CA VAL A 463 26.88 -26.61 -33.37
C VAL A 463 26.02 -25.33 -33.45
N GLU A 464 25.88 -24.78 -34.66
CA GLU A 464 25.11 -23.58 -34.99
C GLU A 464 23.84 -23.94 -35.79
N LEU A 465 22.72 -23.20 -35.62
CA LEU A 465 21.74 -23.06 -36.71
C LEU A 465 20.93 -21.75 -36.67
N SER A 466 20.78 -21.18 -37.86
CA SER A 466 20.32 -19.86 -38.26
C SER A 466 18.90 -19.41 -37.85
N GLN A 467 18.82 -18.17 -37.34
CA GLN A 467 18.16 -16.97 -37.91
C GLN A 467 17.15 -17.11 -39.08
N PRO A 468 16.15 -16.19 -39.23
CA PRO A 468 16.45 -14.79 -39.55
C PRO A 468 15.64 -13.69 -38.83
N SER A 469 16.07 -12.45 -39.09
CA SER A 469 15.67 -11.19 -38.43
C SER A 469 14.72 -10.33 -39.27
N TYR A 470 14.06 -9.35 -38.63
CA TYR A 470 13.79 -8.05 -39.25
C TYR A 470 14.30 -6.95 -38.32
N GLY A 471 15.23 -6.12 -38.81
CA GLY A 471 16.02 -5.20 -37.99
C GLY A 471 15.56 -3.73 -38.03
N GLY A 472 16.14 -2.93 -37.13
CA GLY A 472 16.01 -1.48 -37.07
C GLY A 472 17.02 -0.89 -36.09
N THR A 473 18.18 -0.48 -36.58
CA THR A 473 19.34 -0.03 -35.81
C THR A 473 19.29 1.45 -35.41
N GLN A 474 19.72 1.75 -34.19
CA GLN A 474 20.47 2.98 -33.83
C GLN A 474 21.51 2.61 -32.77
N ASP A 475 22.70 3.21 -32.87
CA ASP A 475 23.90 2.82 -32.10
C ASP A 475 23.96 3.44 -30.69
N GLU A 476 24.52 2.71 -29.73
CA GLU A 476 24.91 3.23 -28.41
C GLU A 476 26.30 2.70 -28.02
N ALA A 477 27.20 3.59 -27.59
CA ALA A 477 28.59 3.26 -27.25
C ALA A 477 28.74 2.81 -25.78
N PRO A 478 29.72 1.94 -25.44
CA PRO A 478 29.84 1.35 -24.12
C PRO A 478 30.23 2.36 -23.02
N PRO A 479 29.72 2.21 -21.78
CA PRO A 479 29.93 3.18 -20.70
C PRO A 479 31.25 2.96 -19.93
N PRO A 480 31.92 4.04 -19.47
CA PRO A 480 33.13 3.94 -18.64
C PRO A 480 32.83 3.61 -17.17
N THR A 481 33.67 2.77 -16.56
CA THR A 481 33.59 2.41 -15.14
C THR A 481 34.05 3.55 -14.24
N THR A 482 33.19 4.05 -13.34
CA THR A 482 33.62 4.96 -12.26
C THR A 482 33.01 4.67 -10.88
N THR A 483 33.82 5.02 -9.89
CA THR A 483 33.75 4.74 -8.45
C THR A 483 32.60 5.39 -7.69
N ARG A 484 32.33 4.82 -6.50
CA ARG A 484 31.38 5.26 -5.48
C ARG A 484 31.62 6.71 -5.00
N PRO A 485 30.63 7.63 -5.02
CA PRO A 485 30.78 8.99 -4.50
C PRO A 485 30.78 9.04 -2.95
N PRO A 486 31.47 10.05 -2.35
CA PRO A 486 31.58 10.21 -0.90
C PRO A 486 30.34 10.84 -0.24
N LYS A 487 30.26 10.75 1.10
CA LYS A 487 29.20 11.39 1.90
C LYS A 487 29.46 12.89 2.07
N LEU A 488 28.47 13.73 1.75
CA LEU A 488 28.51 15.17 2.08
C LEU A 488 27.99 15.44 3.52
N PRO A 489 28.52 16.48 4.20
CA PRO A 489 28.32 16.67 5.65
C PRO A 489 27.06 17.47 6.03
N THR A 490 26.60 17.26 7.26
CA THR A 490 25.59 18.12 7.91
C THR A 490 26.14 19.50 8.25
N LYS A 491 25.43 20.58 7.87
CA LYS A 491 25.63 21.93 8.41
C LYS A 491 24.35 22.45 9.10
N ARG A 492 24.54 23.46 9.97
CA ARG A 492 23.55 23.97 10.94
C ARG A 492 23.59 25.50 10.94
N ARG A 493 22.43 26.12 11.20
CA ARG A 493 22.21 27.54 11.56
C ARG A 493 22.21 28.57 10.40
N THR A 494 21.28 29.51 10.53
CA THR A 494 20.93 30.62 9.61
C THR A 494 21.75 31.90 9.82
N PRO A 495 21.83 32.75 8.78
CA PRO A 495 21.73 34.22 8.92
C PRO A 495 20.35 34.76 8.47
N GLN A 496 20.17 36.08 8.48
CA GLN A 496 18.87 36.79 8.35
C GLN A 496 18.45 37.14 6.91
N GLN A 497 17.16 37.48 6.73
CA GLN A 497 16.60 38.07 5.50
C GLN A 497 16.58 39.61 5.57
N PRO A 498 16.67 40.32 4.43
CA PRO A 498 16.13 41.67 4.27
C PRO A 498 14.59 41.65 4.15
N VAL A 499 13.94 42.80 4.37
CA VAL A 499 12.48 42.96 4.29
C VAL A 499 12.09 43.69 3.00
N THR A 500 11.08 43.17 2.29
CA THR A 500 10.28 43.92 1.30
C THR A 500 8.79 43.61 1.46
N THR A 501 7.94 44.40 0.80
CA THR A 501 6.56 44.70 1.23
C THR A 501 5.48 43.73 0.73
N SER A 502 4.36 43.71 1.44
CA SER A 502 3.17 42.91 1.15
C SER A 502 2.23 43.57 0.14
N VAL A 503 1.69 42.77 -0.79
CA VAL A 503 0.46 43.06 -1.54
C VAL A 503 -0.41 41.79 -1.51
N ASP A 504 -1.71 41.92 -1.26
CA ASP A 504 -2.64 40.81 -1.03
C ASP A 504 -3.64 40.66 -2.20
N PRO A 505 -3.58 39.56 -2.99
CA PRO A 505 -4.48 39.31 -4.12
C PRO A 505 -5.61 38.31 -3.81
N MET A 506 -6.29 38.42 -2.67
CA MET A 506 -7.50 37.62 -2.35
C MET A 506 -8.80 38.46 -2.21
N GLN A 507 -9.12 39.27 -3.23
CA GLN A 507 -10.49 39.73 -3.47
C GLN A 507 -11.07 39.06 -4.74
N GLY A 508 -12.34 38.60 -4.67
CA GLY A 508 -13.08 38.15 -5.85
C GLY A 508 -13.19 36.64 -6.11
N VAL A 509 -13.65 35.84 -5.14
CA VAL A 509 -14.19 34.48 -5.41
C VAL A 509 -15.57 34.32 -4.79
N SER A 510 -16.59 34.05 -5.61
CA SER A 510 -17.99 34.06 -5.17
C SER A 510 -18.45 32.79 -4.45
N ALA A 511 -19.53 32.90 -3.68
CA ALA A 511 -20.11 31.82 -2.89
C ALA A 511 -20.53 30.57 -3.71
N ALA A 512 -20.73 30.72 -5.03
CA ALA A 512 -21.05 29.62 -5.94
C ALA A 512 -19.95 28.53 -5.98
N THR A 513 -18.69 28.92 -5.75
CA THR A 513 -17.55 27.98 -5.68
C THR A 513 -17.63 27.10 -4.44
N SER A 514 -18.11 27.64 -3.31
CA SER A 514 -18.24 26.92 -2.04
C SER A 514 -19.36 25.87 -2.08
N SER A 515 -20.53 26.22 -2.63
CA SER A 515 -21.67 25.28 -2.75
C SER A 515 -21.38 24.11 -3.70
N ARG A 516 -20.53 24.31 -4.72
CA ARG A 516 -20.01 23.25 -5.60
C ARG A 516 -19.15 22.24 -4.83
N LEU A 517 -18.34 22.70 -3.88
CA LEU A 517 -17.52 21.84 -3.02
C LEU A 517 -18.39 21.03 -2.04
N GLU A 518 -19.42 21.66 -1.45
CA GLU A 518 -20.29 21.01 -0.46
C GLU A 518 -21.21 19.93 -1.08
N ARG A 519 -21.64 20.10 -2.35
CA ARG A 519 -22.31 19.02 -3.10
C ARG A 519 -21.39 17.84 -3.39
N PHE A 520 -20.08 18.06 -3.53
CA PHE A 520 -19.12 17.04 -3.97
C PHE A 520 -18.83 15.94 -2.91
N MET A 521 -19.15 16.17 -1.63
CA MET A 521 -18.91 15.20 -0.55
C MET A 521 -20.17 14.47 -0.05
N LYS A 522 -21.33 14.66 -0.68
CA LYS A 522 -22.57 13.96 -0.25
C LYS A 522 -22.61 12.52 -0.79
N PHE A 523 -22.17 11.59 0.08
CA PHE A 523 -22.47 10.17 0.01
C PHE A 523 -23.97 9.96 -0.24
N VAL A 524 -24.33 9.31 -1.36
CA VAL A 524 -25.73 9.05 -1.74
C VAL A 524 -26.27 7.87 -0.93
N PRO A 525 -27.25 8.04 -0.03
CA PRO A 525 -27.91 6.92 0.63
C PRO A 525 -28.83 6.21 -0.37
N THR A 526 -28.98 4.89 -0.23
CA THR A 526 -29.99 4.14 -0.99
C THR A 526 -31.41 4.61 -0.60
N PRO A 527 -32.24 5.07 -1.56
CA PRO A 527 -33.56 5.62 -1.27
C PRO A 527 -34.55 4.49 -0.95
N GLN A 528 -34.56 4.02 0.31
CA GLN A 528 -35.64 3.27 0.97
C GLN A 528 -35.30 2.90 2.44
N PHE A 529 -34.05 3.06 2.90
CA PHE A 529 -33.63 2.63 4.23
C PHE A 529 -34.20 3.50 5.38
N LYS A 530 -35.35 3.11 5.93
CA LYS A 530 -35.85 3.61 7.22
C LYS A 530 -35.09 2.91 8.37
N ALA A 531 -34.34 3.66 9.15
CA ALA A 531 -33.66 3.11 10.34
C ALA A 531 -34.67 2.76 11.45
N PRO A 532 -34.50 1.64 12.17
CA PRO A 532 -35.41 1.26 13.26
C PRO A 532 -35.31 2.27 14.42
N ARG A 533 -36.47 2.74 14.90
CA ARG A 533 -36.54 3.56 16.12
C ARG A 533 -36.14 2.70 17.31
N LYS A 534 -35.09 3.11 18.04
CA LYS A 534 -34.85 2.60 19.39
C LYS A 534 -35.98 3.10 20.30
N LYS A 535 -36.77 2.18 20.86
CA LYS A 535 -37.28 2.40 22.21
C LYS A 535 -36.09 2.19 23.16
N ASN A 536 -35.86 3.15 24.04
CA ASN A 536 -35.20 2.89 25.32
C ASN A 536 -36.31 2.53 26.34
N PRO A 537 -35.97 1.90 27.49
CA PRO A 537 -36.94 1.67 28.56
C PRO A 537 -37.55 2.98 29.08
#